data_AF-A0A9D5YI98-F1
#
_entry.id   AF-A0A9D5YI98-F1
#
_cell.length_a   1.000
_cell.length_b   1.000
_cell.length_c   1.000
_cell.angle_alpha   90.00
_cell.angle_beta   90.00
_cell.angle_gamma   90.00
#
_symmetry.space_group_name_H-M   'P 1'
#
loop_
_entity.id
_entity.type
_entity.pdbx_description
1 polymer ?
#
loop_
_entity_poly.entity_id
_entity_poly.type
_entity_poly.pdbx_seq_one_letter_code
_entity_poly.pdbx_strand_id
1 'polypeptide(L)'
;MYKICRTEQSSQRQRALEMGLLQLMLRKNYEDISVSDLCDHLQIPRKAFYRYFTSKDGALYALIDHTLASFFQMPVPDVKSRGNAVGDCGRGFGSVLSFLV
;
A
#
# COMPACT_ATOMS: atom_id res chain seq x y z
N MET A 1 -3.48 7.14 9.84
CA MET A 1 -4.17 6.16 10.71
C MET A 1 -5.12 5.34 9.84
N TYR A 2 -4.98 4.01 9.76
CA TYR A 2 -5.85 3.13 8.98
C TYR A 2 -6.65 2.22 9.93
N LYS A 3 -7.87 1.84 9.53
CA LYS A 3 -8.76 1.05 10.39
C LYS A 3 -8.47 -0.44 10.21
N ILE A 4 -8.25 -1.15 11.31
CA ILE A 4 -8.11 -2.61 11.30
C ILE A 4 -9.49 -3.22 11.01
N CYS A 5 -9.61 -3.88 9.86
CA CYS A 5 -10.86 -4.52 9.43
C CYS A 5 -11.08 -5.85 10.18
N ARG A 6 -12.26 -6.02 10.82
CA ARG A 6 -12.60 -7.26 11.55
C ARG A 6 -13.21 -8.37 10.68
N THR A 7 -13.61 -8.07 9.44
CA THR A 7 -14.23 -9.05 8.53
C THR A 7 -13.35 -9.31 7.31
N GLU A 8 -13.38 -10.53 6.79
CA GLU A 8 -12.55 -10.97 5.67
C GLU A 8 -12.83 -10.16 4.38
N GLN A 9 -14.10 -9.95 4.07
CA GLN A 9 -14.54 -9.15 2.91
C GLN A 9 -14.04 -7.69 2.97
N SER A 10 -13.93 -7.15 4.18
CA SER A 10 -13.42 -5.80 4.39
C SER A 10 -11.91 -5.73 4.20
N SER A 11 -11.19 -6.75 4.68
CA SER A 11 -9.74 -6.91 4.50
C SER A 11 -9.37 -7.09 3.03
N GLN A 12 -10.11 -7.89 2.27
CA GLN A 12 -9.86 -8.08 0.83
C GLN A 12 -9.98 -6.77 0.04
N ARG A 13 -11.01 -5.96 0.30
CA ARG A 13 -11.17 -4.66 -0.35
C ARG A 13 -10.07 -3.68 0.05
N GLN A 14 -9.63 -3.74 1.30
CA GLN A 14 -8.52 -2.94 1.79
C GLN A 14 -7.22 -3.29 1.05
N ARG A 15 -6.93 -4.59 0.87
CA ARG A 15 -5.78 -5.04 0.07
C ARG A 15 -5.88 -4.63 -1.40
N ALA A 16 -7.07 -4.67 -1.99
CA ALA A 16 -7.26 -4.22 -3.37
C ALA A 16 -6.92 -2.72 -3.54
N LEU A 17 -7.28 -1.89 -2.55
CA LEU A 17 -6.90 -0.48 -2.49
C LEU A 17 -5.38 -0.29 -2.36
N GLU A 18 -4.74 -1.06 -1.49
CA GLU A 18 -3.27 -1.04 -1.30
C GLU A 18 -2.53 -1.42 -2.58
N MET A 19 -2.97 -2.49 -3.26
CA MET A 19 -2.39 -2.94 -4.53
C MET A 19 -2.62 -1.93 -5.66
N GLY A 20 -3.80 -1.30 -5.71
CA GLY A 20 -4.07 -0.24 -6.68
C GLY A 20 -3.16 0.98 -6.48
N LEU A 21 -2.88 1.34 -5.22
CA LEU A 21 -1.94 2.40 -4.90
C LEU A 21 -0.52 2.05 -5.35
N LEU A 22 -0.07 0.82 -5.07
CA LEU A 22 1.22 0.31 -5.54
C LEU A 22 1.35 0.38 -7.07
N GLN A 23 0.31 -0.02 -7.81
CA GLN A 23 0.30 0.05 -9.27
C GLN A 23 0.43 1.48 -9.81
N LEU A 24 -0.20 2.46 -9.15
CA LEU A 24 -0.04 3.86 -9.52
C LEU A 24 1.37 4.38 -9.20
N MET A 25 1.95 3.96 -8.07
CA MET A 25 3.31 4.30 -7.68
C MET A 25 4.37 3.73 -8.62
N LEU A 26 4.07 2.64 -9.34
CA LEU A 26 4.95 2.11 -10.39
C LEU A 26 4.98 2.99 -11.66
N ARG A 27 3.97 3.86 -11.86
CA ARG A 27 3.82 4.68 -13.07
C ARG A 27 4.05 6.17 -12.83
N LYS A 28 3.79 6.66 -11.62
CA LYS A 28 3.88 8.09 -11.25
C LYS A 28 4.48 8.23 -9.85
N ASN A 29 5.05 9.39 -9.56
CA ASN A 29 5.56 9.68 -8.22
C ASN A 29 4.41 9.71 -7.19
N TYR A 30 4.71 9.28 -5.96
CA TYR A 30 3.72 9.24 -4.89
C TYR A 30 3.06 10.59 -4.63
N GLU A 31 3.82 11.68 -4.68
CA GLU A 31 3.33 13.03 -4.41
C GLU A 31 2.24 13.46 -5.40
N ASP A 32 2.39 13.08 -6.67
CA ASP A 32 1.45 13.40 -7.76
C ASP A 32 0.18 12.56 -7.73
N ILE A 33 0.17 11.44 -7.00
CA ILE A 33 -0.99 10.56 -6.89
C ILE A 33 -2.01 11.20 -5.95
N SER A 34 -3.21 11.48 -6.46
CA SER A 34 -4.34 11.90 -5.63
C SER A 34 -5.22 10.70 -5.23
N VAL A 35 -6.02 10.88 -4.17
CA VAL A 35 -7.04 9.90 -3.78
C VAL A 35 -8.07 9.72 -4.91
N SER A 36 -8.31 10.77 -5.70
CA SER A 36 -9.19 10.71 -6.87
C SER A 36 -8.63 9.77 -7.93
N ASP A 37 -7.35 9.93 -8.32
CA ASP A 37 -6.70 9.06 -9.31
C ASP A 37 -6.73 7.59 -8.88
N LEU A 38 -6.54 7.32 -7.59
CA LEU A 38 -6.64 5.97 -7.04
C LEU A 38 -8.07 5.41 -7.14
N CYS A 39 -9.07 6.22 -6.82
CA CYS A 39 -10.47 5.81 -6.92
C CYS A 39 -10.88 5.57 -8.37
N ASP A 40 -10.41 6.41 -9.30
CA ASP A 40 -10.67 6.31 -10.73
C ASP A 40 -9.98 5.07 -11.31
N HIS A 41 -8.72 4.80 -10.92
CA HIS A 41 -7.98 3.59 -11.32
C HIS A 41 -8.67 2.30 -10.89
N LEU A 42 -9.26 2.29 -9.70
CA LEU A 42 -9.95 1.12 -9.13
C LEU A 42 -11.45 1.08 -9.44
N GLN A 43 -11.99 2.08 -10.16
CA GLN A 43 -13.42 2.25 -10.45
C GLN A 43 -14.31 2.15 -9.20
N ILE A 44 -13.86 2.74 -8.09
CA ILE A 44 -14.60 2.76 -6.83
C ILE A 44 -15.05 4.18 -6.47
N PRO A 45 -16.20 4.35 -5.80
CA PRO A 45 -16.60 5.66 -5.32
C PRO A 45 -15.65 6.14 -4.22
N ARG A 46 -15.31 7.45 -4.22
CA ARG A 46 -14.46 8.07 -3.18
C ARG A 46 -14.93 7.79 -1.75
N LYS A 47 -16.25 7.68 -1.54
CA LYS A 47 -16.86 7.33 -0.25
C LYS A 47 -16.42 5.94 0.26
N ALA A 48 -16.16 4.99 -0.64
CA ALA A 48 -15.67 3.67 -0.27
C ALA A 48 -14.21 3.72 0.21
N PHE A 49 -13.37 4.58 -0.38
CA PHE A 49 -12.00 4.80 0.09
C PHE A 49 -11.98 5.35 1.52
N TYR A 50 -12.74 6.41 1.78
CA TYR A 50 -12.81 7.05 3.11
C TYR A 50 -13.40 6.16 4.22
N ARG A 51 -14.04 5.04 3.85
CA ARG A 51 -14.48 4.04 4.82
C ARG A 51 -13.30 3.31 5.47
N TYR A 52 -12.22 3.10 4.71
CA TYR A 52 -11.06 2.30 5.10
C TYR A 52 -9.86 3.16 5.49
N PHE A 53 -9.60 4.21 4.70
CA PHE A 53 -8.44 5.07 4.87
C PHE A 53 -8.86 6.51 5.06
N THR A 54 -8.29 7.17 6.06
CA THR A 54 -8.55 8.60 6.29
C THR A 54 -7.72 9.50 5.36
N SER A 55 -6.60 8.98 4.84
CA SER A 55 -5.65 9.73 4.00
C SER A 55 -4.86 8.79 3.09
N LYS A 56 -4.25 9.33 2.03
CA LYS A 56 -3.35 8.59 1.12
C LYS A 56 -2.19 7.93 1.88
N ASP A 57 -1.65 8.62 2.88
CA ASP A 57 -0.57 8.08 3.73
C ASP A 57 -1.05 6.87 4.54
N GLY A 58 -2.31 6.85 4.93
CA GLY A 58 -2.92 5.71 5.62
C GLY A 58 -2.90 4.42 4.78
N ALA A 59 -3.18 4.55 3.48
CA ALA A 59 -3.10 3.42 2.54
C ALA A 59 -1.65 2.98 2.30
N LEU A 60 -0.71 3.93 2.25
CA LEU A 60 0.72 3.64 2.12
C LEU A 60 1.25 2.92 3.35
N TYR A 61 0.93 3.36 4.57
CA TYR A 61 1.37 2.67 5.78
C TYR A 61 0.82 1.25 5.88
N ALA A 62 -0.45 1.04 5.50
CA ALA A 62 -1.02 -0.30 5.46
C ALA A 62 -0.31 -1.19 4.43
N LEU A 63 -0.04 -0.67 3.23
CA LEU A 63 0.74 -1.36 2.21
C LEU A 63 2.12 -1.76 2.74
N ILE A 64 2.84 -0.82 3.37
CA ILE A 64 4.16 -1.06 4.00
C ILE A 64 4.04 -2.14 5.07
N ASP A 65 3.11 -2.02 6.02
CA ASP A 65 2.94 -3.00 7.10
C ASP A 65 2.66 -4.41 6.55
N HIS A 66 1.79 -4.51 5.53
CA HIS A 66 1.49 -5.79 4.86
C HIS A 66 2.68 -6.35 4.08
N THR A 67 3.45 -5.52 3.38
CA THR A 67 4.65 -5.99 2.67
C THR A 67 5.74 -6.36 3.65
N LEU A 68 6.06 -5.50 4.61
CA LEU A 68 7.05 -5.77 5.65
C LEU A 68 6.68 -7.03 6.44
N ALA A 69 5.44 -7.23 6.86
CA ALA A 69 5.02 -8.46 7.55
C ALA A 69 5.33 -9.73 6.74
N SER A 70 5.24 -9.68 5.41
CA SER A 70 5.63 -10.79 4.55
C SER A 70 7.15 -10.96 4.42
N PHE A 71 7.91 -9.86 4.41
CA PHE A 71 9.38 -9.87 4.37
C PHE A 71 10.03 -10.28 5.69
N PHE A 72 9.47 -9.86 6.83
CA PHE A 72 9.99 -10.09 8.19
C PHE A 72 9.81 -11.53 8.70
N GLN A 73 9.23 -12.45 7.91
CA GLN A 73 9.36 -13.89 8.19
C GLN A 73 10.81 -14.40 8.05
N MET A 74 11.70 -13.56 7.50
CA MET A 74 13.14 -13.62 7.74
C MET A 74 13.50 -12.60 8.83
N PRO A 75 14.28 -12.95 9.87
CA PRO A 75 14.64 -12.01 10.93
C PRO A 75 15.50 -10.89 10.35
N VAL A 76 14.92 -9.70 10.21
CA VAL A 76 15.65 -8.49 9.83
C VAL A 76 15.99 -7.68 11.09
N PRO A 77 17.19 -7.08 11.16
CA PRO A 77 17.60 -6.29 12.31
C PRO A 77 16.75 -5.01 12.39
N ASP A 78 16.35 -4.69 13.62
CA ASP A 78 15.53 -3.53 14.01
C ASP A 78 16.12 -2.21 13.50
N VAL A 79 15.57 -1.68 12.40
CA VAL A 79 15.80 -0.28 11.97
C VAL A 79 14.81 0.59 12.70
N LYS A 80 15.11 0.85 13.97
CA LYS A 80 14.50 1.93 14.73
C LYS A 80 15.40 3.16 14.64
N SER A 81 14.86 4.21 14.04
CA SER A 81 15.15 5.64 14.27
C SER A 81 15.68 6.43 13.08
N ARG A 82 15.10 7.64 12.98
CA ARG A 82 15.62 8.87 12.38
C ARG A 82 15.46 9.02 10.87
N GLY A 83 14.85 10.15 10.52
CA GLY A 83 14.76 10.63 9.14
C GLY A 83 16.14 10.87 8.53
N ASN A 84 16.09 11.00 7.21
CA ASN A 84 17.17 11.35 6.31
C ASN A 84 18.12 10.20 5.93
N ALA A 85 17.70 9.44 4.90
CA ALA A 85 18.53 8.90 3.81
C ALA A 85 17.66 7.95 2.98
N VAL A 86 16.96 8.45 1.97
CA VAL A 86 16.43 7.60 0.89
C VAL A 86 17.58 7.37 -0.08
N GLY A 87 18.39 6.37 0.25
CA GLY A 87 19.42 5.82 -0.60
C GLY A 87 19.57 4.37 -0.19
N ASP A 88 18.88 3.47 -0.87
CA ASP A 88 19.55 2.40 -1.62
C ASP A 88 18.56 1.50 -2.33
N CYS A 89 18.93 1.19 -3.57
CA CYS A 89 18.23 0.38 -4.53
C CYS A 89 18.31 -1.12 -4.18
N GLY A 90 17.23 -1.84 -4.52
CA GLY A 90 17.37 -3.12 -5.19
C GLY A 90 17.31 -4.37 -4.33
N ARG A 91 16.12 -4.97 -4.26
CA ARG A 91 15.80 -6.34 -4.73
C ARG A 91 14.53 -6.85 -4.04
N GLY A 92 13.51 -7.23 -4.81
CA GLY A 92 12.36 -7.97 -4.28
C GLY A 92 10.97 -7.63 -4.83
N PHE A 93 10.83 -6.98 -5.99
CA PHE A 93 9.51 -6.66 -6.58
C PHE A 93 8.91 -7.80 -7.46
N GLY A 94 9.41 -9.03 -7.33
CA GLY A 94 9.29 -10.06 -8.38
C GLY A 94 8.26 -11.17 -8.21
N SER A 95 7.27 -11.10 -7.31
CA SER A 95 6.33 -12.23 -7.13
C SER A 95 4.83 -11.91 -7.17
N VAL A 96 4.41 -10.64 -7.08
CA VAL A 96 2.98 -10.30 -7.15
C VAL A 96 2.44 -10.11 -8.57
N LEU A 97 3.29 -10.18 -9.60
CA LEU A 97 2.88 -10.03 -11.00
C LEU A 97 2.32 -11.31 -11.65
N SER A 98 2.16 -12.41 -10.90
CA SER A 98 1.74 -13.70 -11.45
C SER A 98 0.23 -13.97 -11.38
N PHE A 99 -0.59 -12.99 -10.98
CA PHE A 99 -2.04 -13.19 -10.77
C PHE A 99 -2.97 -12.26 -11.58
N LEU A 100 -2.45 -11.56 -12.59
CA LEU A 100 -3.28 -10.78 -13.51
C LEU A 100 -2.84 -10.94 -14.98
N VAL A 101 -2.92 -12.17 -15.47
CA VAL A 101 -3.14 -12.50 -16.89
C VAL A 101 -4.29 -13.50 -16.95
#